data_AF-A0A7X4AGF6-F1
#
_entry.id   AF-A0A7X4AGF6-F1
#
_cell.length_a   1.000
_cell.length_b   1.000
_cell.length_c   1.000
_cell.angle_alpha   90.00
_cell.angle_beta   90.00
_cell.angle_gamma   90.00
#
_symmetry.space_group_name_H-M   'P 1'
#
loop_
_entity.id
_entity.type
_entity.pdbx_description
1 polymer ?
#
loop_
_entity_poly.entity_id
_entity_poly.type
_entity_poly.pdbx_seq_one_letter_code
_entity_poly.pdbx_strand_id
1 'polypeptide(L)'
;MPESPRSGAREAQRWLAQARHDLADGRLVAEAGRHALACFLAQQCGEKAVTAFLLGQGAEAVWGGALADLCEDAVAFDPSFEAIRPMAILLDKHDLGARYPTTIPGGVPAEAYDATDSERALEIAGEVLAFVEGRA
;
A
#
# COMPACT_ATOMS: atom_id res chain seq x y z
N MET A 1 -10.53 28.45 6.31
CA MET A 1 -11.53 28.33 5.23
C MET A 1 -11.77 26.85 5.01
N PRO A 2 -13.00 26.35 4.94
CA PRO A 2 -13.20 24.94 4.58
C PRO A 2 -12.73 24.76 3.14
N GLU A 3 -11.84 23.80 2.92
CA GLU A 3 -11.33 23.51 1.57
C GLU A 3 -12.46 23.03 0.65
N SER A 4 -12.39 23.41 -0.62
CA SER A 4 -13.42 23.07 -1.61
C SER A 4 -13.43 21.54 -1.84
N PRO A 5 -14.60 20.89 -1.98
CA PRO A 5 -14.70 19.45 -2.31
C PRO A 5 -13.93 19.01 -3.58
N ARG A 6 -13.48 19.97 -4.39
CA ARG A 6 -12.59 19.73 -5.56
C ARG A 6 -11.13 19.43 -5.18
N SER A 7 -10.69 19.68 -3.94
CA SER A 7 -9.32 19.38 -3.48
C SER A 7 -9.16 17.87 -3.21
N GLY A 8 -10.08 17.26 -2.46
CA GLY A 8 -10.03 15.84 -2.08
C GLY A 8 -9.97 14.88 -3.27
N ALA A 9 -10.85 15.06 -4.26
CA ALA A 9 -10.87 14.22 -5.46
C ALA A 9 -9.57 14.35 -6.30
N ARG A 10 -9.01 15.56 -6.38
CA ARG A 10 -7.74 15.78 -7.07
C ARG A 10 -6.59 15.14 -6.32
N GLU A 11 -6.59 15.22 -4.99
CA GLU A 11 -5.56 14.62 -4.16
C GLU A 11 -5.65 13.09 -4.23
N ALA A 12 -6.84 12.52 -4.11
CA ALA A 12 -7.09 11.09 -4.31
C ALA A 12 -6.49 10.58 -5.64
N GLN A 13 -6.69 11.30 -6.75
CA GLN A 13 -6.10 10.94 -8.04
C GLN A 13 -4.56 10.94 -8.04
N ARG A 14 -3.93 11.88 -7.33
CA ARG A 14 -2.46 11.94 -7.20
C ARG A 14 -1.93 10.74 -6.41
N TRP A 15 -2.58 10.39 -5.30
CA TRP A 15 -2.22 9.24 -4.47
C TRP A 15 -2.41 7.93 -5.23
N LEU A 16 -3.53 7.77 -5.92
CA LEU A 16 -3.81 6.57 -6.72
C LEU A 16 -2.85 6.44 -7.92
N ALA A 17 -2.45 7.57 -8.54
CA ALA A 17 -1.42 7.55 -9.56
C ALA A 17 -0.08 7.06 -9.01
N GLN A 18 0.31 7.48 -7.80
CA GLN A 18 1.54 6.99 -7.18
C GLN A 18 1.44 5.52 -6.80
N ALA A 19 0.30 5.05 -6.30
CA ALA A 19 0.08 3.63 -5.99
C ALA A 19 0.30 2.73 -7.22
N ARG A 20 -0.23 3.14 -8.39
CA ARG A 20 0.02 2.46 -9.67
C ARG A 20 1.50 2.42 -10.04
N HIS A 21 2.22 3.52 -9.83
CA HIS A 21 3.65 3.58 -10.06
C HIS A 21 4.42 2.66 -9.11
N ASP A 22 4.09 2.63 -7.82
CA ASP A 22 4.74 1.75 -6.85
C ASP A 22 4.58 0.28 -7.25
N LEU A 23 3.39 -0.15 -7.71
CA LEU A 23 3.18 -1.51 -8.19
C LEU A 23 4.00 -1.83 -9.45
N ALA A 24 4.06 -0.89 -10.40
CA ALA A 24 4.84 -1.05 -11.62
C ALA A 24 6.34 -1.16 -11.31
N ASP A 25 6.86 -0.26 -10.47
CA ASP A 25 8.26 -0.27 -10.04
C ASP A 25 8.57 -1.52 -9.22
N GLY A 26 7.65 -1.95 -8.36
CA GLY A 26 7.75 -3.19 -7.58
C GLY A 26 7.98 -4.41 -8.48
N ARG A 27 7.23 -4.51 -9.58
CA ARG A 27 7.42 -5.57 -10.59
C ARG A 27 8.79 -5.48 -11.27
N LEU A 28 9.19 -4.29 -11.72
CA LEU A 28 10.48 -4.07 -12.38
C LEU A 28 11.67 -4.44 -11.49
N VAL A 29 11.63 -4.06 -10.22
CA VAL A 29 12.73 -4.35 -9.30
C VAL A 29 12.73 -5.82 -8.85
N ALA A 30 11.57 -6.48 -8.81
CA ALA A 30 11.49 -7.93 -8.61
C ALA A 30 12.14 -8.71 -9.77
N GLU A 31 11.89 -8.32 -11.02
CA GLU A 31 12.55 -8.89 -12.20
C GLU A 31 14.08 -8.71 -12.13
N ALA A 32 14.55 -7.60 -11.54
CA ALA A 32 15.97 -7.33 -11.30
C ALA A 32 16.55 -8.04 -10.05
N GLY A 33 15.80 -8.92 -9.39
CA GLY A 33 16.23 -9.65 -8.20
C GLY A 33 16.29 -8.83 -6.92
N ARG A 34 15.63 -7.66 -6.86
CA ARG A 34 15.59 -6.76 -5.69
C ARG A 34 14.33 -7.01 -4.86
N HIS A 35 14.19 -8.23 -4.36
CA HIS A 35 12.95 -8.72 -3.75
C HIS A 35 12.50 -7.95 -2.51
N ALA A 36 13.43 -7.56 -1.62
CA ALA A 36 13.08 -6.72 -0.47
C ALA A 36 12.47 -5.37 -0.91
N LEU A 37 13.08 -4.70 -1.89
CA LEU A 37 12.54 -3.44 -2.41
C LEU A 37 11.18 -3.64 -3.08
N ALA A 38 10.98 -4.75 -3.80
CA ALA A 38 9.69 -5.09 -4.38
C ALA A 38 8.59 -5.26 -3.31
N CYS A 39 8.88 -5.97 -2.21
CA CYS A 39 7.94 -6.13 -1.09
C CYS A 39 7.61 -4.79 -0.41
N PHE A 40 8.60 -3.91 -0.26
CA PHE A 40 8.37 -2.56 0.26
C PHE A 40 7.46 -1.74 -0.66
N LEU A 41 7.72 -1.75 -1.97
CA LEU A 41 6.89 -1.05 -2.95
C LEU A 41 5.47 -1.62 -3.02
N ALA A 42 5.30 -2.93 -2.82
CA ALA A 42 3.99 -3.56 -2.70
C ALA A 42 3.20 -3.03 -1.49
N GLN A 43 3.83 -2.90 -0.32
CA GLN A 43 3.19 -2.26 0.84
C GLN A 43 2.82 -0.80 0.54
N GLN A 44 3.74 -0.03 -0.04
CA GLN A 44 3.50 1.37 -0.37
C GLN A 44 2.37 1.55 -1.40
N CYS A 45 2.23 0.64 -2.37
CA CYS A 45 1.11 0.63 -3.30
C CYS A 45 -0.22 0.52 -2.54
N GLY A 46 -0.33 -0.46 -1.63
CA GLY A 46 -1.52 -0.65 -0.81
C GLY A 46 -1.85 0.56 0.05
N GLU A 47 -0.86 1.09 0.79
CA GLU A 47 -1.00 2.30 1.63
C GLU A 47 -1.56 3.46 0.82
N LYS A 48 -0.91 3.81 -0.30
CA LYS A 48 -1.31 4.97 -1.11
C LYS A 48 -2.65 4.76 -1.81
N ALA A 49 -3.01 3.53 -2.17
CA ALA A 49 -4.33 3.23 -2.72
C ALA A 49 -5.43 3.50 -1.68
N VAL A 50 -5.30 2.99 -0.45
CA VAL A 50 -6.32 3.20 0.58
C VAL A 50 -6.36 4.66 1.05
N THR A 51 -5.23 5.34 1.13
CA THR A 51 -5.20 6.80 1.35
C THR A 51 -5.96 7.55 0.26
N ALA A 52 -5.79 7.16 -1.01
CA ALA A 52 -6.54 7.77 -2.11
C ALA A 52 -8.06 7.62 -1.93
N PHE A 53 -8.52 6.43 -1.53
CA PHE A 53 -9.93 6.18 -1.23
C PHE A 53 -10.44 7.12 -0.12
N LEU A 54 -9.76 7.17 1.02
CA LEU A 54 -10.16 8.01 2.17
C LEU A 54 -10.23 9.49 1.81
N LEU A 55 -9.24 10.00 1.07
CA LEU A 55 -9.25 11.38 0.57
C LEU A 55 -10.39 11.64 -0.42
N GLY A 56 -10.70 10.65 -1.28
CA GLY A 56 -11.83 10.70 -2.21
C GLY A 56 -13.20 10.76 -1.51
N GLN A 57 -13.31 10.08 -0.36
CA GLN A 57 -14.49 10.11 0.51
C GLN A 57 -14.60 11.39 1.36
N GLY A 58 -13.62 12.29 1.29
CA GLY A 58 -13.65 13.60 1.95
C GLY A 58 -12.92 13.66 3.29
N ALA A 59 -12.04 12.71 3.60
CA ALA A 59 -11.13 12.86 4.75
C ALA A 59 -10.24 14.11 4.58
N GLU A 60 -10.18 14.98 5.59
CA GLU A 60 -9.36 16.20 5.54
C GLU A 60 -7.86 15.89 5.57
N ALA A 61 -7.47 14.83 6.27
CA ALA A 61 -6.12 14.30 6.31
C ALA A 61 -6.16 12.81 6.65
N VAL A 62 -5.18 12.06 6.16
CA VAL A 62 -4.97 10.64 6.48
C VAL A 62 -3.65 10.53 7.23
N TRP A 63 -3.66 9.86 8.37
CA TRP A 63 -2.52 9.77 9.29
C TRP A 63 -2.09 8.32 9.46
N GLY A 64 -0.77 8.10 9.62
CA GLY A 64 -0.19 6.77 9.74
C GLY A 64 0.16 6.14 8.39
N GLY A 65 0.90 5.04 8.43
CA GLY A 65 1.30 4.25 7.24
C GLY A 65 0.95 2.76 7.36
N ALA A 66 0.32 2.34 8.45
CA ALA A 66 -0.15 0.97 8.61
C ALA A 66 -1.42 0.78 7.77
N LEU A 67 -1.32 -0.02 6.71
CA LEU A 67 -2.40 -0.27 5.77
C LEU A 67 -3.61 -0.93 6.45
N ALA A 68 -3.39 -1.79 7.45
CA ALA A 68 -4.48 -2.42 8.18
C ALA A 68 -5.34 -1.40 8.95
N ASP A 69 -4.71 -0.35 9.51
CA ASP A 69 -5.42 0.73 10.21
C ASP A 69 -6.15 1.63 9.20
N LEU A 70 -5.53 1.91 8.05
CA LEU A 70 -6.20 2.65 6.96
C LEU A 70 -7.43 1.90 6.43
N CYS A 71 -7.36 0.57 6.33
CA CYS A 71 -8.52 -0.25 5.98
C CYS A 71 -9.62 -0.17 7.04
N GLU A 72 -9.26 -0.14 8.33
CA GLU A 72 -10.22 0.04 9.42
C GLU A 72 -10.95 1.39 9.31
N ASP A 73 -10.21 2.47 9.05
CA ASP A 73 -10.81 3.80 8.84
C ASP A 73 -11.74 3.79 7.60
N ALA A 74 -11.36 3.07 6.55
CA ALA A 74 -12.14 2.96 5.32
C ALA A 74 -13.47 2.20 5.50
N VAL A 75 -13.57 1.29 6.48
CA VAL A 75 -14.82 0.57 6.81
C VAL A 75 -15.95 1.52 7.16
N ALA A 76 -15.65 2.70 7.73
CA ALA A 76 -16.65 3.71 8.04
C ALA A 76 -17.35 4.28 6.79
N PHE A 77 -16.71 4.18 5.62
CA PHE A 77 -17.24 4.65 4.34
C PHE A 77 -17.71 3.51 3.44
N ASP A 78 -17.00 2.38 3.44
CA ASP A 78 -17.36 1.17 2.70
C ASP A 78 -17.00 -0.08 3.52
N PRO A 79 -18.00 -0.79 4.09
CA PRO A 79 -17.77 -1.99 4.90
C PRO A 79 -17.04 -3.12 4.17
N SER A 80 -16.96 -3.12 2.83
CA SER A 80 -16.23 -4.16 2.10
C SER A 80 -14.72 -4.12 2.34
N PHE A 81 -14.16 -3.05 2.92
CA PHE A 81 -12.77 -3.00 3.36
C PHE A 81 -12.45 -4.00 4.48
N GLU A 82 -13.43 -4.53 5.20
CA GLU A 82 -13.23 -5.64 6.15
C GLU A 82 -12.61 -6.87 5.46
N ALA A 83 -12.97 -7.11 4.19
CA ALA A 83 -12.45 -8.25 3.42
C ALA A 83 -10.99 -8.04 2.97
N ILE A 84 -10.53 -6.79 2.89
CA ILE A 84 -9.17 -6.43 2.47
C ILE A 84 -8.20 -6.35 3.66
N ARG A 85 -8.72 -6.09 4.86
CA ARG A 85 -7.90 -5.97 6.08
C ARG A 85 -6.93 -7.13 6.32
N PRO A 86 -7.27 -8.42 6.07
CA PRO A 86 -6.30 -9.51 6.21
C PRO A 86 -5.11 -9.41 5.24
N MET A 87 -5.36 -8.96 4.00
CA MET A 87 -4.31 -8.72 2.99
C MET A 87 -3.42 -7.53 3.39
N ALA A 88 -4.03 -6.47 3.93
CA ALA A 88 -3.31 -5.31 4.45
C ALA A 88 -2.27 -5.69 5.52
N ILE A 89 -2.66 -6.54 6.47
CA ILE A 89 -1.76 -7.04 7.54
C ILE A 89 -0.56 -7.81 6.97
N LEU A 90 -0.74 -8.52 5.85
CA LEU A 90 0.37 -9.23 5.21
C LEU A 90 1.38 -8.25 4.62
N LEU A 91 0.90 -7.19 3.99
CA LEU A 91 1.76 -6.14 3.42
C LEU A 91 2.47 -5.29 4.48
N ASP A 92 1.81 -4.98 5.60
CA ASP A 92 2.39 -4.15 6.67
C ASP A 92 3.69 -4.70 7.25
N LYS A 93 3.91 -6.02 7.16
CA LYS A 93 5.18 -6.66 7.56
C LYS A 93 6.38 -6.11 6.79
N HIS A 94 6.16 -5.62 5.57
CA HIS A 94 7.21 -5.16 4.67
C HIS A 94 7.56 -3.68 4.88
N ASP A 95 6.71 -2.90 5.54
CA ASP A 95 6.99 -1.47 5.77
C ASP A 95 8.35 -1.30 6.44
N LEU A 96 8.57 -1.94 7.59
CA LEU A 96 9.88 -1.91 8.24
C LEU A 96 10.76 -3.10 7.83
N GLY A 97 10.15 -4.28 7.67
CA GLY A 97 10.86 -5.55 7.49
C GLY A 97 11.75 -5.61 6.25
N ALA A 98 11.37 -4.90 5.19
CA ALA A 98 12.12 -4.88 3.94
C ALA A 98 13.23 -3.80 3.89
N ARG A 99 13.33 -2.95 4.93
CA ARG A 99 14.20 -1.77 4.91
C ARG A 99 15.25 -1.76 6.02
N TYR A 100 14.87 -2.15 7.23
CA TYR A 100 15.71 -1.96 8.40
C TYR A 100 16.36 -3.27 8.87
N PRO A 101 17.70 -3.37 8.94
CA PRO A 101 18.37 -4.54 9.51
C PRO A 101 17.97 -4.86 10.96
N THR A 102 17.45 -3.89 11.71
CA THR A 102 16.98 -4.07 13.08
C THR A 102 15.74 -4.99 13.20
N THR A 103 15.06 -5.31 12.09
CA THR A 103 13.89 -6.20 12.09
C THR A 103 14.24 -7.67 11.91
N ILE A 104 15.53 -8.01 11.72
CA ILE A 104 16.00 -9.38 11.51
C ILE A 104 17.15 -9.73 12.47
N PRO A 105 17.32 -11.00 12.88
CA PRO A 105 18.38 -11.38 13.82
C PRO A 105 19.83 -11.16 13.31
N GLY A 106 20.02 -11.03 12.00
CA GLY A 106 21.31 -10.78 11.36
C GLY A 106 21.19 -10.63 9.84
N GLY A 107 22.25 -10.11 9.20
CA GLY A 107 22.27 -9.82 7.76
C GLY A 107 21.61 -8.49 7.41
N VAL A 108 21.19 -8.37 6.14
CA VAL A 108 20.44 -7.20 5.63
C VAL A 108 19.15 -7.66 4.96
N PRO A 109 18.06 -6.85 4.98
CA PRO A 109 16.81 -7.22 4.34
C PRO A 109 16.95 -7.61 2.86
N ALA A 110 17.86 -6.96 2.13
CA ALA A 110 18.15 -7.28 0.73
C ALA A 110 18.60 -8.73 0.48
N GLU A 111 19.08 -9.43 1.51
CA GLU A 111 19.50 -10.86 1.45
C GLU A 111 18.48 -11.79 2.11
N ALA A 112 17.50 -11.25 2.84
CA ALA A 112 16.52 -12.01 3.62
C ALA A 112 15.21 -12.29 2.86
N TYR A 113 15.02 -11.64 1.71
CA TYR A 113 13.83 -11.73 0.87
C TYR A 113 14.14 -12.43 -0.44
N ASP A 114 13.24 -13.29 -0.90
CA ASP A 114 13.37 -14.01 -2.16
C ASP A 114 12.24 -13.72 -3.16
N ALA A 115 12.31 -14.34 -4.34
CA ALA A 115 11.32 -14.18 -5.40
C ALA A 115 9.90 -14.49 -4.93
N THR A 116 9.73 -15.54 -4.12
CA THR A 116 8.43 -15.97 -3.58
C THR A 116 7.80 -14.88 -2.70
N ASP A 117 8.62 -14.19 -1.89
CA ASP A 117 8.16 -13.09 -1.06
C ASP A 117 7.65 -11.94 -1.93
N SER A 118 8.44 -11.54 -2.93
CA SER A 118 8.07 -10.42 -3.81
C SER A 118 6.87 -10.75 -4.69
N GLU A 119 6.76 -11.97 -5.22
CA GLU A 119 5.64 -12.41 -6.05
C GLU A 119 4.32 -12.32 -5.27
N ARG A 120 4.29 -12.88 -4.05
CA ARG A 120 3.11 -12.82 -3.19
C ARG A 120 2.76 -11.40 -2.78
N ALA A 121 3.75 -10.59 -2.41
CA ALA A 121 3.50 -9.21 -2.01
C ALA A 121 2.92 -8.38 -3.17
N LEU A 122 3.46 -8.54 -4.38
CA LEU A 122 2.98 -7.82 -5.57
C LEU A 122 1.61 -8.31 -6.04
N GLU A 123 1.29 -9.60 -5.89
CA GLU A 123 -0.04 -10.16 -6.13
C GLU A 123 -1.07 -9.49 -5.19
N ILE A 124 -0.80 -9.52 -3.89
CA ILE A 124 -1.67 -8.92 -2.88
C ILE A 124 -1.83 -7.41 -3.12
N ALA A 125 -0.75 -6.68 -3.39
CA ALA A 125 -0.81 -5.24 -3.68
C ALA A 125 -1.64 -4.94 -4.94
N GLY A 126 -1.57 -5.80 -5.95
CA GLY A 126 -2.41 -5.73 -7.14
C GLY A 126 -3.90 -5.90 -6.83
N GLU A 127 -4.24 -6.86 -5.96
CA GLU A 127 -5.62 -7.09 -5.50
C GLU A 127 -6.16 -5.88 -4.72
N VAL A 128 -5.37 -5.33 -3.78
CA VAL A 128 -5.73 -4.13 -3.00
C VAL A 128 -5.96 -2.93 -3.93
N LEU A 129 -5.03 -2.70 -4.88
CA LEU A 129 -5.15 -1.59 -5.83
C LEU A 129 -6.40 -1.73 -6.70
N ALA A 130 -6.63 -2.91 -7.28
CA ALA A 130 -7.81 -3.17 -8.12
C ALA A 130 -9.11 -3.03 -7.32
N PHE A 131 -9.12 -3.46 -6.06
CA PHE A 131 -10.25 -3.28 -5.16
C PHE A 131 -10.58 -1.79 -4.96
N VAL A 132 -9.57 -0.96 -4.70
CA VAL A 132 -9.76 0.49 -4.54
C VAL A 132 -10.20 1.14 -5.85
N GLU A 133 -9.60 0.80 -6.99
CA GLU A 133 -9.95 1.37 -8.29
C GLU A 133 -11.40 1.09 -8.70
N GLY A 134 -11.98 -0.03 -8.24
CA GLY A 134 -13.41 -0.32 -8.44
C GLY A 134 -14.38 0.57 -7.64
N ARG A 135 -13.86 1.46 -6.80
CA ARG A 135 -14.61 2.33 -5.86
C ARG A 135 -14.25 3.81 -5.97
N ALA A 136 -13.25 4.16 -6.77
CA ALA A 136 -12.72 5.52 -6.92
C ALA A 136 -13.44 6.33 -8.02
#